data_AF-A0A2P2C7N7-F1
#
_entry.id   AF-A0A2P2C7N7-F1
#
_cell.length_a   1.000
_cell.length_b   1.000
_cell.length_c   1.000
_cell.angle_alpha   90.00
_cell.angle_beta   90.00
_cell.angle_gamma   90.00
#
_symmetry.space_group_name_H-M   'P 1'
#
loop_
_entity.id
_entity.type
_entity.pdbx_description
1 polymer ?
#
loop_
_entity_poly.entity_id
_entity_poly.type
_entity_poly.pdbx_seq_one_letter_code
_entity_poly.pdbx_strand_id
1 'polypeptide(L)'
;MPTERGQLANLPVFVAQGDGDHVIPRELLDRTWDYLLGASGAPTVAQRQPGGHQLTADTVHELGEWIAHRLAYVDRHGAARAGAAPKAHWRSLEGGELPVRRGPLPQVSWTIPQQQETQQSPADLQERLFDEIRRLPVVEAGASHISVPGARGFTLREGSADPQAFLVPQAAEFAHLHPAYDGSLHLVLPASLAADVSAKGWGRPHMWAGTRLSPGFTLVYGPRDEADLAVVSGIVATSHAYASGTSAQP
;
A
#
# COMPACT_ATOMS: atom_id res chain seq x y z
N MET A 1 9.31 0.57 -22.55
CA MET A 1 9.76 0.98 -21.21
C MET A 1 10.25 -0.26 -20.49
N PRO A 2 11.37 -0.21 -19.76
CA PRO A 2 11.69 -1.28 -18.81
C PRO A 2 10.47 -1.49 -17.91
N THR A 3 10.08 -2.74 -17.68
CA THR A 3 8.97 -3.09 -16.77
C THR A 3 9.55 -3.63 -15.47
N GLU A 4 10.59 -2.96 -14.98
CA GLU A 4 11.29 -3.33 -13.75
C GLU A 4 10.42 -3.01 -12.54
N ARG A 5 10.62 -3.79 -11.47
CA ARG A 5 9.79 -3.67 -10.28
C ARG A 5 10.05 -2.34 -9.56
N GLY A 6 9.00 -1.67 -9.13
CA GLY A 6 9.07 -0.43 -8.34
C GLY A 6 9.48 0.82 -9.13
N GLN A 7 9.58 0.74 -10.46
CA GLN A 7 10.05 1.87 -11.28
C GLN A 7 9.11 3.08 -11.23
N LEU A 8 7.82 2.86 -10.94
CA LEU A 8 6.81 3.91 -10.79
C LEU A 8 6.42 4.14 -9.32
N ALA A 9 7.25 3.70 -8.37
CA ALA A 9 7.00 3.95 -6.95
C ALA A 9 6.79 5.45 -6.69
N ASN A 10 5.84 5.78 -5.81
CA ASN A 10 5.44 7.15 -5.46
C ASN A 10 4.94 8.01 -6.63
N LEU A 11 4.67 7.42 -7.80
CA LEU A 11 4.04 8.11 -8.93
C LEU A 11 2.59 7.65 -9.05
N PRO A 12 1.61 8.44 -8.58
CA PRO A 12 0.21 8.09 -8.77
C PRO A 12 -0.16 8.01 -10.25
N VAL A 13 -0.92 6.97 -10.62
CA VAL A 13 -1.35 6.71 -11.98
C VAL A 13 -2.86 6.52 -12.02
N PHE A 14 -3.51 7.05 -13.06
CA PHE A 14 -4.86 6.70 -13.43
C PHE A 14 -4.82 5.86 -14.71
N VAL A 15 -5.53 4.73 -14.73
CA VAL A 15 -5.65 3.88 -15.92
C VAL A 15 -7.11 3.48 -16.14
N ALA A 16 -7.60 3.65 -17.36
CA ALA A 16 -8.92 3.22 -17.77
C ALA A 16 -8.82 2.34 -19.02
N GLN A 17 -9.59 1.25 -19.08
CA GLN A 17 -9.66 0.34 -20.22
C GLN A 17 -11.12 -0.04 -20.53
N GLY A 18 -11.47 -0.08 -21.82
CA GLY A 18 -12.71 -0.69 -22.29
C GLY A 18 -12.54 -2.19 -22.52
N ASP A 19 -13.47 -3.02 -22.04
CA ASP A 19 -13.34 -4.48 -22.12
C ASP A 19 -13.42 -5.03 -23.55
N GLY A 20 -14.14 -4.33 -24.44
CA GLY A 20 -14.30 -4.62 -25.87
C GLY A 20 -13.45 -3.72 -26.77
N ASP A 21 -12.34 -3.15 -26.26
CA ASP A 21 -11.40 -2.44 -27.12
C ASP A 21 -10.69 -3.44 -28.03
N HIS A 22 -10.91 -3.28 -29.34
CA HIS A 22 -10.27 -4.06 -30.40
C HIS A 22 -9.33 -3.22 -31.26
N VAL A 23 -9.17 -1.93 -30.95
CA VAL A 23 -8.21 -1.04 -31.60
C VAL A 23 -6.82 -1.24 -31.01
N ILE A 24 -6.72 -1.32 -29.68
CA ILE A 24 -5.49 -1.68 -29.00
C ILE A 24 -5.45 -3.21 -28.81
N PRO A 25 -4.35 -3.90 -29.18
CA PRO A 25 -4.21 -5.33 -28.92
C PRO A 25 -4.45 -5.69 -27.44
N ARG A 26 -5.33 -6.67 -27.18
CA ARG A 26 -5.69 -7.11 -25.82
C ARG A 26 -4.47 -7.46 -24.97
N GLU A 27 -3.46 -8.08 -25.56
CA GLU A 27 -2.19 -8.40 -24.89
C GLU A 27 -1.45 -7.17 -24.35
N LEU A 28 -1.52 -6.02 -25.02
CA LEU A 28 -0.88 -4.78 -24.57
C LEU A 28 -1.68 -4.12 -23.45
N LEU A 29 -3.01 -4.19 -23.54
CA LEU A 29 -3.91 -3.73 -22.49
C LEU A 29 -3.69 -4.53 -21.20
N ASP A 30 -3.67 -5.86 -21.29
CA ASP A 30 -3.42 -6.74 -20.13
C ASP A 30 -2.03 -6.53 -19.53
N ARG A 31 -0.99 -6.49 -20.36
CA ARG A 31 0.38 -6.24 -19.85
C ARG A 31 0.50 -4.91 -19.13
N THR A 32 -0.14 -3.85 -19.63
CA THR A 32 -0.13 -2.53 -18.98
C THR A 32 -0.90 -2.57 -17.67
N TRP A 33 -2.06 -3.21 -17.68
CA TRP A 33 -2.91 -3.39 -16.51
C TRP A 33 -2.18 -4.13 -15.38
N ASP A 34 -1.61 -5.30 -15.70
CA ASP A 34 -0.90 -6.15 -14.75
C ASP A 34 0.37 -5.48 -14.21
N TYR A 35 1.07 -4.73 -15.06
CA TYR A 35 2.25 -3.98 -14.62
C TYR A 35 1.87 -2.85 -13.65
N LEU A 36 0.89 -2.01 -14.00
CA LEU A 36 0.45 -0.89 -13.16
C LEU A 36 -0.13 -1.37 -11.83
N LEU A 37 -0.95 -2.42 -11.85
CA LEU A 37 -1.57 -2.99 -10.65
C LEU A 37 -0.67 -4.01 -9.92
N GLY A 38 0.55 -4.24 -10.38
CA GLY A 38 1.44 -5.22 -9.77
C GLY A 38 2.83 -4.65 -9.60
N ALA A 39 3.71 -5.02 -10.52
CA ALA A 39 5.15 -4.82 -10.35
C ALA A 39 5.59 -3.35 -10.39
N SER A 40 4.82 -2.43 -10.98
CA SER A 40 5.27 -1.04 -11.17
C SER A 40 5.54 -0.28 -9.86
N GLY A 41 4.85 -0.64 -8.78
CA GLY A 41 4.85 0.12 -7.52
C GLY A 41 4.06 1.44 -7.57
N ALA A 42 3.31 1.72 -8.64
CA ALA A 42 2.49 2.91 -8.74
C ALA A 42 1.21 2.82 -7.87
N PRO A 43 0.88 3.87 -7.09
CA PRO A 43 -0.47 4.07 -6.57
C PRO A 43 -1.45 4.24 -7.74
N THR A 44 -2.10 3.14 -8.13
CA THR A 44 -2.89 3.09 -9.37
C THR A 44 -4.38 3.10 -9.07
N VAL A 45 -5.07 4.17 -9.47
CA VAL A 45 -6.53 4.17 -9.60
C VAL A 45 -6.87 3.59 -10.97
N ALA A 46 -7.60 2.49 -10.97
CA ALA A 46 -7.89 1.72 -12.17
C ALA A 46 -9.39 1.61 -12.42
N GLN A 47 -9.77 1.61 -13.69
CA GLN A 47 -11.14 1.48 -14.14
C GLN A 47 -11.24 0.54 -15.34
N ARG A 48 -12.22 -0.36 -15.30
CA ARG A 48 -12.68 -1.13 -16.46
C ARG A 48 -14.16 -0.88 -16.67
N GLN A 49 -14.54 -0.70 -17.93
CA GLN A 49 -15.93 -0.49 -18.29
C GLN A 49 -16.32 -1.34 -19.51
N PRO A 50 -17.60 -1.74 -19.60
CA PRO A 50 -18.17 -2.21 -20.85
C PRO A 50 -18.02 -1.14 -21.94
N GLY A 51 -17.58 -1.52 -23.14
CA GLY A 51 -17.32 -0.59 -24.23
C GLY A 51 -16.04 -0.93 -24.98
N GLY A 52 -15.66 -0.09 -25.93
CA GLY A 52 -14.50 -0.28 -26.80
C GLY A 52 -13.50 0.86 -26.65
N HIS A 53 -13.02 1.36 -27.79
CA HIS A 53 -12.00 2.40 -27.87
C HIS A 53 -12.59 3.82 -27.76
N GLN A 54 -13.21 4.14 -26.61
CA GLN A 54 -13.79 5.46 -26.36
C GLN A 54 -13.62 5.93 -24.92
N LEU A 55 -13.69 7.26 -24.71
CA LEU A 55 -13.86 7.85 -23.38
C LEU A 55 -15.36 8.03 -23.10
N THR A 56 -15.89 7.26 -22.15
CA THR A 56 -17.26 7.41 -21.67
C THR A 56 -17.36 8.63 -20.74
N ALA A 57 -18.58 9.14 -20.52
CA ALA A 57 -18.81 10.22 -19.56
C ALA A 57 -18.29 9.84 -18.15
N ASP A 58 -18.53 8.59 -17.74
CA ASP A 58 -18.07 8.06 -16.45
C ASP A 58 -16.54 8.05 -16.34
N THR A 59 -15.82 7.62 -17.40
CA THR A 59 -14.35 7.66 -17.41
C THR A 59 -13.82 9.09 -17.33
N VAL A 60 -14.44 10.03 -18.05
CA VAL A 60 -14.06 11.44 -18.02
C VAL A 60 -14.32 12.05 -16.64
N HIS A 61 -15.44 11.69 -16.01
CA HIS A 61 -15.79 12.14 -14.67
C HIS A 61 -14.78 11.66 -13.61
N GLU A 62 -14.49 10.37 -13.58
CA GLU A 62 -13.53 9.76 -12.65
C GLU A 62 -12.11 10.30 -12.84
N LEU A 63 -11.68 10.49 -14.10
CA LEU A 63 -10.41 11.15 -14.40
C LEU A 63 -10.39 12.59 -13.86
N GLY A 64 -11.48 13.33 -14.05
CA GLY A 64 -11.63 14.70 -13.53
C GLY A 64 -11.52 14.75 -12.00
N GLU A 65 -12.21 13.85 -11.30
CA GLU A 65 -12.10 13.74 -9.84
C GLU A 65 -10.68 13.37 -9.41
N TRP A 66 -10.04 12.41 -10.07
CA TRP A 66 -8.67 12.01 -9.76
C TRP A 66 -7.69 13.19 -9.91
N ILE A 67 -7.80 13.96 -11.00
CA ILE A 67 -6.99 15.17 -11.23
C ILE A 67 -7.23 16.19 -10.12
N ALA A 68 -8.49 16.48 -9.78
CA ALA A 68 -8.83 17.46 -8.75
C ALA A 68 -8.21 17.10 -7.39
N HIS A 69 -8.31 15.84 -6.99
CA HIS A 69 -7.69 15.36 -5.75
C HIS A 69 -6.17 15.43 -5.80
N ARG A 70 -5.55 15.00 -6.90
CA ARG A 70 -4.10 15.04 -7.03
C ARG A 70 -3.56 16.46 -6.99
N LEU A 71 -4.22 17.42 -7.65
CA LEU A 71 -3.86 18.85 -7.60
C LEU A 71 -3.95 19.37 -6.16
N ALA A 72 -5.08 19.15 -5.49
CA ALA A 72 -5.26 19.58 -4.11
C ALA A 72 -4.20 18.99 -3.16
N TYR A 73 -3.78 17.75 -3.40
CA TYR A 73 -2.70 17.12 -2.63
C TYR A 73 -1.34 17.77 -2.90
N VAL A 74 -0.97 17.98 -4.16
CA VAL A 74 0.32 18.61 -4.53
C VAL A 74 0.41 20.02 -3.95
N ASP A 75 -0.68 20.79 -4.01
CA ASP A 75 -0.69 22.15 -3.48
C ASP A 75 -0.45 22.21 -1.97
N ARG A 76 -0.92 21.18 -1.23
CA ARG A 76 -0.79 21.12 0.24
C ARG A 76 0.50 20.47 0.71
N HIS A 77 0.99 19.45 0.01
CA HIS A 77 2.04 18.56 0.50
C HIS A 77 3.25 18.46 -0.43
N GLY A 78 3.17 19.04 -1.63
CA GLY A 78 4.12 18.82 -2.71
C GLY A 78 3.99 17.44 -3.36
N ALA A 79 4.89 17.17 -4.30
CA ALA A 79 4.99 15.87 -4.96
C ALA A 79 6.13 15.05 -4.36
N ALA A 80 5.83 13.81 -3.95
CA ALA A 80 6.87 12.84 -3.59
C ALA A 80 7.75 12.54 -4.82
N ARG A 81 9.03 12.26 -4.57
CA ARG A 81 9.95 11.87 -5.64
C ARG A 81 9.54 10.50 -6.19
N ALA A 82 9.21 10.48 -7.46
CA ALA A 82 8.90 9.25 -8.19
C ALA A 82 10.14 8.39 -8.43
N GLY A 83 9.92 7.08 -8.52
CA GLY A 83 10.91 6.06 -8.85
C GLY A 83 11.42 5.30 -7.64
N ALA A 84 12.19 4.25 -7.92
CA ALA A 84 12.81 3.42 -6.89
C ALA A 84 13.67 4.29 -5.95
N ALA A 85 13.46 4.10 -4.64
CA ALA A 85 14.25 4.81 -3.65
C ALA A 85 15.73 4.36 -3.73
N PRO A 86 16.72 5.27 -3.56
CA PRO A 86 18.10 4.86 -3.29
C PRO A 86 18.16 4.01 -2.01
N LYS A 87 19.23 3.22 -1.83
CA LYS A 87 19.42 2.23 -0.74
C LYS A 87 18.68 2.62 0.56
N ALA A 88 17.49 2.02 0.74
CA ALA A 88 16.66 2.21 1.92
C ALA A 88 17.30 1.52 3.13
N HIS A 89 17.28 2.18 4.28
CA HIS A 89 17.79 1.62 5.53
C HIS A 89 16.64 1.33 6.51
N TRP A 90 16.54 0.06 6.92
CA TRP A 90 15.46 -0.49 7.73
C TRP A 90 15.94 -0.76 9.16
N ARG A 91 15.76 0.19 10.08
CA ARG A 91 16.26 0.08 11.46
C ARG A 91 15.66 -1.11 12.23
N SER A 92 14.44 -1.50 11.90
CA SER A 92 13.73 -2.59 12.58
C SER A 92 13.96 -3.97 11.94
N LEU A 93 14.85 -4.07 10.95
CA LEU A 93 15.22 -5.33 10.30
C LEU A 93 16.69 -5.66 10.55
N GLU A 94 16.98 -6.95 10.67
CA GLU A 94 18.35 -7.45 10.77
C GLU A 94 19.16 -7.05 9.53
N GLY A 95 20.37 -6.55 9.73
CA GLY A 95 21.24 -6.09 8.64
C GLY A 95 20.83 -4.73 8.03
N GLY A 96 19.76 -4.10 8.50
CA GLY A 96 19.36 -2.76 8.04
C GLY A 96 18.75 -2.74 6.63
N GLU A 97 18.41 -3.90 6.05
CA GLU A 97 17.90 -4.02 4.69
C GLU A 97 16.65 -4.91 4.64
N LEU A 98 15.65 -4.51 3.85
CA LEU A 98 14.52 -5.39 3.52
C LEU A 98 14.98 -6.48 2.55
N PRO A 99 14.75 -7.78 2.79
CA PRO A 99 15.06 -8.83 1.82
C PRO A 99 14.09 -8.81 0.64
N VAL A 100 14.43 -9.45 -0.48
CA VAL A 100 13.49 -9.68 -1.58
C VAL A 100 12.51 -10.80 -1.20
N ARG A 101 11.20 -10.58 -1.34
CA ARG A 101 10.19 -11.61 -1.06
C ARG A 101 10.32 -12.76 -2.06
N ARG A 102 10.30 -14.00 -1.55
CA ARG A 102 10.38 -15.21 -2.38
C ARG A 102 9.02 -15.57 -2.98
N GLY A 103 9.06 -16.17 -4.16
CA GLY A 103 7.88 -16.72 -4.85
C GLY A 103 7.03 -15.67 -5.58
N PRO A 104 5.88 -16.08 -6.13
CA PRO A 104 4.98 -15.18 -6.85
C PRO A 104 4.34 -14.14 -5.93
N LEU A 105 3.97 -12.98 -6.48
CA LEU A 105 3.18 -11.97 -5.76
C LEU A 105 1.73 -12.47 -5.59
N PRO A 106 1.05 -12.13 -4.47
CA PRO A 106 -0.37 -12.40 -4.35
C PRO A 106 -1.18 -11.51 -5.29
N GLN A 107 -2.32 -12.01 -5.73
CA GLN A 107 -3.39 -11.19 -6.30
C GLN A 107 -4.01 -10.31 -5.21
N VAL A 108 -4.28 -9.07 -5.58
CA VAL A 108 -4.90 -8.05 -4.73
C VAL A 108 -5.95 -7.34 -5.55
N SER A 109 -7.12 -7.10 -4.96
CA SER A 109 -8.18 -6.34 -5.61
C SER A 109 -7.66 -4.95 -6.03
N TRP A 110 -8.15 -4.47 -7.17
CA TRP A 110 -7.82 -3.15 -7.70
C TRP A 110 -8.88 -2.09 -7.35
N THR A 111 -9.98 -2.52 -6.69
CA THR A 111 -11.07 -1.69 -6.20
C THR A 111 -10.98 -1.47 -4.69
N ILE A 112 -11.87 -0.63 -4.16
CA ILE A 112 -12.09 -0.47 -2.71
C ILE A 112 -13.28 -1.36 -2.30
N PRO A 113 -13.18 -2.10 -1.18
CA PRO A 113 -12.01 -2.27 -0.31
C PRO A 113 -10.85 -3.01 -0.99
N GLN A 114 -9.62 -2.51 -0.80
CA GLN A 114 -8.41 -3.18 -1.28
C GLN A 114 -8.15 -4.41 -0.40
N GLN A 115 -8.04 -5.59 -0.99
CA GLN A 115 -7.91 -6.86 -0.26
C GLN A 115 -6.93 -7.80 -0.95
N GLN A 116 -6.22 -8.60 -0.17
CA GLN A 116 -5.40 -9.70 -0.68
C GLN A 116 -6.29 -10.91 -0.98
N GLU A 117 -6.33 -11.33 -2.25
CA GLU A 117 -7.28 -12.33 -2.74
C GLU A 117 -6.69 -13.75 -2.76
N THR A 118 -5.37 -13.86 -2.68
CA THR A 118 -4.64 -15.15 -2.74
C THR A 118 -3.45 -15.16 -1.78
N GLN A 119 -2.89 -16.35 -1.52
CA GLN A 119 -1.79 -16.53 -0.56
C GLN A 119 -2.12 -16.00 0.84
N GLN A 120 -3.39 -16.16 1.25
CA GLN A 120 -3.88 -15.77 2.58
C GLN A 120 -2.98 -16.37 3.67
N SER A 121 -2.68 -15.56 4.67
CA SER A 121 -1.89 -15.99 5.82
C SER A 121 -2.58 -17.13 6.57
N PRO A 122 -1.85 -18.19 6.98
CA PRO A 122 -2.35 -19.14 7.97
C PRO A 122 -2.86 -18.41 9.22
N ALA A 123 -3.99 -18.86 9.77
CA ALA A 123 -4.66 -18.18 10.87
C ALA A 123 -3.76 -18.05 12.12
N ASP A 124 -2.91 -19.04 12.40
CA ASP A 124 -1.95 -18.99 13.50
C ASP A 124 -0.89 -17.89 13.31
N LEU A 125 -0.42 -17.66 12.09
CA LEU A 125 0.51 -16.57 11.80
C LEU A 125 -0.17 -15.20 11.88
N GLN A 126 -1.44 -15.10 11.50
CA GLN A 126 -2.21 -13.85 11.67
C GLN A 126 -2.37 -13.48 13.15
N GLU A 127 -2.73 -14.44 14.00
CA GLU A 127 -2.90 -14.20 15.44
C GLU A 127 -1.57 -13.89 16.12
N ARG A 128 -0.48 -14.55 15.71
CA ARG A 128 0.86 -14.22 16.20
C ARG A 128 1.30 -12.83 15.80
N LEU A 129 1.08 -12.43 14.55
CA LEU A 129 1.37 -11.08 14.08
C LEU A 129 0.55 -10.05 14.88
N PHE A 130 -0.76 -10.29 15.06
CA PHE A 130 -1.60 -9.43 15.89
C PHE A 130 -1.03 -9.29 17.31
N ASP A 131 -0.63 -10.42 17.91
CA ASP A 131 -0.03 -10.47 19.24
C ASP A 131 1.30 -9.72 19.35
N GLU A 132 2.13 -9.76 18.32
CA GLU A 132 3.38 -9.01 18.26
C GLU A 132 3.12 -7.50 18.15
N ILE A 133 2.20 -7.08 17.28
CA ILE A 133 1.90 -5.66 17.07
C ILE A 133 1.31 -5.02 18.32
N ARG A 134 0.34 -5.68 18.99
CA ARG A 134 -0.27 -5.15 20.21
C ARG A 134 0.69 -5.06 21.41
N ARG A 135 1.85 -5.72 21.34
CA ARG A 135 2.90 -5.67 22.37
C ARG A 135 3.90 -4.55 22.12
N LEU A 136 3.85 -3.89 20.97
CA LEU A 136 4.68 -2.72 20.71
C LEU A 136 4.34 -1.60 21.72
N PRO A 137 5.33 -0.77 22.11
CA PRO A 137 5.12 0.30 23.08
C PRO A 137 3.98 1.22 22.67
N VAL A 138 3.17 1.62 23.66
CA VAL A 138 2.08 2.61 23.52
C VAL A 138 1.00 2.31 22.46
N VAL A 139 0.94 1.06 21.96
CA VAL A 139 -0.11 0.60 21.05
C VAL A 139 -1.37 0.19 21.81
N GLU A 140 -2.52 0.59 21.29
CA GLU A 140 -3.82 0.02 21.64
C GLU A 140 -4.42 -0.70 20.44
N ALA A 141 -4.94 -1.91 20.66
CA ALA A 141 -5.60 -2.70 19.62
C ALA A 141 -7.12 -2.65 19.80
N GLY A 142 -7.85 -2.51 18.70
CA GLY A 142 -9.31 -2.43 18.69
C GLY A 142 -9.90 -2.70 17.31
N ALA A 143 -11.17 -2.35 17.10
CA ALA A 143 -11.74 -2.32 15.76
C ALA A 143 -11.07 -1.20 14.95
N SER A 144 -10.78 -1.45 13.67
CA SER A 144 -10.29 -0.38 12.78
C SER A 144 -11.39 0.66 12.54
N HIS A 145 -10.98 1.93 12.41
CA HIS A 145 -11.87 3.06 12.17
C HIS A 145 -12.15 3.31 10.69
N ILE A 146 -11.44 2.65 9.77
CA ILE A 146 -11.51 2.89 8.33
C ILE A 146 -11.64 1.63 7.48
N SER A 147 -11.33 0.46 8.05
CA SER A 147 -11.28 -0.80 7.32
C SER A 147 -12.61 -1.56 7.29
N VAL A 148 -12.59 -2.72 6.65
CA VAL A 148 -13.73 -3.64 6.53
C VAL A 148 -14.16 -4.21 7.89
N PRO A 149 -15.43 -4.66 8.05
CA PRO A 149 -15.89 -5.32 9.27
C PRO A 149 -14.99 -6.50 9.67
N GLY A 150 -14.58 -6.53 10.94
CA GLY A 150 -13.69 -7.54 11.51
C GLY A 150 -12.19 -7.22 11.40
N ALA A 151 -11.81 -6.14 10.72
CA ALA A 151 -10.43 -5.66 10.71
C ALA A 151 -10.05 -5.08 12.08
N ARG A 152 -8.79 -5.32 12.46
CA ARG A 152 -8.24 -4.96 13.78
C ARG A 152 -7.28 -3.80 13.62
N GLY A 153 -7.66 -2.63 14.15
CA GLY A 153 -6.87 -1.41 14.12
C GLY A 153 -5.87 -1.34 15.27
N PHE A 154 -4.75 -0.66 15.00
CA PHE A 154 -3.71 -0.36 15.98
C PHE A 154 -3.52 1.15 16.06
N THR A 155 -3.80 1.70 17.23
CA THR A 155 -3.72 3.14 17.51
C THR A 155 -2.59 3.44 18.49
N LEU A 156 -2.11 4.68 18.52
CA LEU A 156 -1.15 5.15 19.51
C LEU A 156 -1.84 6.11 20.49
N ARG A 157 -1.59 5.94 21.80
CA ARG A 157 -2.04 6.92 22.81
C ARG A 157 -1.38 8.28 22.63
N GLU A 158 -0.09 8.24 22.31
CA GLU A 158 0.78 9.39 22.08
C GLU A 158 1.73 9.03 20.93
N GLY A 159 2.01 9.98 20.04
CA GLY A 159 2.84 9.76 18.87
C GLY A 159 3.17 11.04 18.11
N SER A 160 3.59 10.87 16.87
CA SER A 160 3.96 11.95 15.95
C SER A 160 2.83 12.96 15.79
N ALA A 161 3.19 14.24 15.70
CA ALA A 161 2.26 15.30 15.32
C ALA A 161 2.00 15.34 13.80
N ASP A 162 2.78 14.60 13.00
CA ASP A 162 2.61 14.52 11.55
C ASP A 162 1.43 13.62 11.19
N PRO A 163 0.30 14.16 10.67
CA PRO A 163 -0.84 13.33 10.28
C PRO A 163 -0.50 12.38 9.12
N GLN A 164 0.58 12.61 8.38
CA GLN A 164 1.02 11.72 7.30
C GLN A 164 1.61 10.39 7.80
N ALA A 165 1.78 10.23 9.12
CA ALA A 165 2.23 8.98 9.74
C ALA A 165 1.08 8.03 10.12
N PHE A 166 -0.18 8.41 9.87
CA PHE A 166 -1.38 7.67 10.28
C PHE A 166 -2.33 7.45 9.10
N LEU A 167 -3.09 6.34 9.13
CA LEU A 167 -4.20 6.08 8.21
C LEU A 167 -5.42 6.88 8.61
N VAL A 168 -5.67 6.96 9.92
CA VAL A 168 -6.78 7.71 10.52
C VAL A 168 -6.20 8.67 11.56
N PRO A 169 -5.75 9.87 11.15
CA PRO A 169 -5.06 10.80 12.05
C PRO A 169 -5.86 11.15 13.31
N GLN A 170 -7.19 11.27 13.19
CA GLN A 170 -8.07 11.63 14.30
C GLN A 170 -8.19 10.51 15.36
N ALA A 171 -7.90 9.26 14.99
CA ALA A 171 -7.88 8.11 15.89
C ALA A 171 -6.46 7.63 16.20
N ALA A 172 -5.43 8.31 15.66
CA ALA A 172 -4.03 7.87 15.70
C ALA A 172 -3.83 6.42 15.22
N GLU A 173 -4.65 5.93 14.28
CA GLU A 173 -4.52 4.58 13.70
C GLU A 173 -3.37 4.56 12.70
N PHE A 174 -2.29 3.82 13.02
CA PHE A 174 -1.08 3.75 12.19
C PHE A 174 -0.98 2.46 11.38
N ALA A 175 -1.77 1.45 11.73
CA ALA A 175 -1.93 0.22 10.97
C ALA A 175 -3.28 -0.42 11.27
N HIS A 176 -3.76 -1.28 10.37
CA HIS A 176 -4.76 -2.28 10.68
C HIS A 176 -4.49 -3.60 9.98
N LEU A 177 -4.88 -4.69 10.63
CA LEU A 177 -4.81 -6.06 10.12
C LEU A 177 -6.19 -6.46 9.58
N HIS A 178 -6.25 -6.94 8.34
CA HIS A 178 -7.48 -7.43 7.73
C HIS A 178 -7.99 -8.71 8.40
N PRO A 179 -9.29 -9.06 8.20
CA PRO A 179 -9.87 -10.27 8.77
C PRO A 179 -9.22 -11.56 8.24
N ALA A 180 -9.59 -12.68 8.86
CA ALA A 180 -9.00 -14.00 8.61
C ALA A 180 -9.02 -14.48 7.15
N TYR A 181 -9.98 -14.02 6.34
CA TYR A 181 -10.10 -14.38 4.92
C TYR A 181 -9.08 -13.66 4.00
N ASP A 182 -8.32 -12.70 4.53
CA ASP A 182 -7.37 -11.86 3.81
C ASP A 182 -5.98 -11.97 4.49
N GLY A 183 -5.87 -11.49 5.73
CA GLY A 183 -4.64 -11.56 6.53
C GLY A 183 -3.51 -10.60 6.11
N SER A 184 -3.74 -9.70 5.15
CA SER A 184 -2.86 -8.57 4.83
C SER A 184 -3.05 -7.38 5.79
N LEU A 185 -2.17 -6.38 5.69
CA LEU A 185 -2.20 -5.19 6.52
C LEU A 185 -2.20 -3.94 5.66
N HIS A 186 -2.87 -2.92 6.17
CA HIS A 186 -2.68 -1.55 5.74
C HIS A 186 -1.89 -0.82 6.80
N LEU A 187 -0.83 -0.11 6.41
CA LEU A 187 0.01 0.67 7.31
C LEU A 187 0.66 1.86 6.60
N VAL A 188 1.30 2.75 7.36
CA VAL A 188 1.98 3.92 6.81
C VAL A 188 3.47 3.91 7.12
N LEU A 189 4.29 4.12 6.09
CA LEU A 189 5.75 4.21 6.17
C LEU A 189 6.23 5.57 5.64
N PRO A 190 7.48 5.98 5.89
CA PRO A 190 8.13 6.97 5.04
C PRO A 190 8.05 6.54 3.56
N ALA A 191 7.80 7.49 2.65
CA ALA A 191 7.55 7.20 1.22
C ALA A 191 8.67 6.39 0.54
N SER A 192 9.92 6.58 0.96
CA SER A 192 11.07 5.82 0.46
C SER A 192 11.05 4.36 0.89
N LEU A 193 10.58 4.06 2.11
CA LEU A 193 10.47 2.68 2.60
C LEU A 193 9.24 1.99 1.98
N ALA A 194 8.13 2.69 1.79
CA ALA A 194 6.98 2.17 1.05
C ALA A 194 7.35 1.80 -0.41
N ALA A 195 8.18 2.62 -1.06
CA ALA A 195 8.74 2.29 -2.36
C ALA A 195 9.59 1.00 -2.34
N ASP A 196 10.42 0.82 -1.31
CA ASP A 196 11.25 -0.39 -1.15
C ASP A 196 10.41 -1.65 -0.87
N VAL A 197 9.32 -1.54 -0.10
CA VAL A 197 8.34 -2.63 0.10
C VAL A 197 7.79 -3.12 -1.24
N SER A 198 7.37 -2.19 -2.09
CA SER A 198 6.84 -2.51 -3.43
C SER A 198 7.92 -3.09 -4.34
N ALA A 199 9.11 -2.48 -4.36
CA ALA A 199 10.25 -2.91 -5.15
C ALA A 199 10.78 -4.30 -4.75
N LYS A 200 10.61 -4.71 -3.49
CA LYS A 200 11.03 -6.03 -3.00
C LYS A 200 9.90 -7.05 -2.93
N GLY A 201 8.69 -6.66 -3.31
CA GLY A 201 7.53 -7.54 -3.47
C GLY A 201 6.84 -7.91 -2.16
N TRP A 202 6.99 -7.11 -1.11
CA TRP A 202 6.33 -7.31 0.19
C TRP A 202 4.96 -6.67 0.30
N GLY A 203 4.61 -5.83 -0.66
CA GLY A 203 3.34 -5.11 -0.66
C GLY A 203 3.18 -4.30 -1.93
N ARG A 204 2.15 -3.45 -1.92
CA ARG A 204 1.88 -2.47 -2.97
C ARG A 204 1.20 -1.25 -2.36
N PRO A 205 1.35 -0.04 -2.94
CA PRO A 205 0.71 1.15 -2.40
C PRO A 205 -0.82 1.02 -2.45
N HIS A 206 -1.47 1.71 -1.53
CA HIS A 206 -2.90 1.99 -1.64
C HIS A 206 -3.14 2.87 -2.88
N MET A 207 -4.21 2.65 -3.64
CA MET A 207 -4.47 3.39 -4.89
C MET A 207 -4.59 4.90 -4.70
N TRP A 208 -4.94 5.36 -3.49
CA TRP A 208 -5.02 6.79 -3.15
C TRP A 208 -3.76 7.37 -2.51
N ALA A 209 -2.68 6.61 -2.38
CA ALA A 209 -1.41 7.10 -1.83
C ALA A 209 -0.83 8.20 -2.74
N GLY A 210 -0.51 9.36 -2.16
CA GLY A 210 -0.02 10.53 -2.87
C GLY A 210 -1.08 11.27 -3.72
N THR A 211 -2.34 10.86 -3.70
CA THR A 211 -3.46 11.61 -4.34
C THR A 211 -4.43 12.17 -3.32
N ARG A 212 -4.79 11.40 -2.29
CA ARG A 212 -5.65 11.85 -1.18
C ARG A 212 -5.07 11.47 0.18
N LEU A 213 -4.17 10.49 0.21
CA LEU A 213 -3.59 9.90 1.41
C LEU A 213 -2.07 9.99 1.38
N SER A 214 -1.44 9.69 2.51
CA SER A 214 0.03 9.64 2.62
C SER A 214 0.65 8.80 1.50
N PRO A 215 1.75 9.25 0.86
CA PRO A 215 2.47 8.47 -0.15
C PRO A 215 3.03 7.17 0.43
N GLY A 216 3.17 7.12 1.77
CA GLY A 216 3.59 5.96 2.52
C GLY A 216 2.51 4.91 2.75
N PHE A 217 1.25 5.21 2.44
CA PHE A 217 0.14 4.32 2.73
C PHE A 217 0.18 3.10 1.80
N THR A 218 0.46 1.94 2.37
CA THR A 218 0.76 0.70 1.66
C THR A 218 -0.03 -0.47 2.24
N LEU A 219 -0.46 -1.36 1.35
CA LEU A 219 -0.90 -2.71 1.69
C LEU A 219 0.33 -3.62 1.74
N VAL A 220 0.59 -4.23 2.89
CA VAL A 220 1.64 -5.23 3.12
C VAL A 220 1.02 -6.61 3.10
N TYR A 221 1.61 -7.52 2.33
CA TYR A 221 1.10 -8.86 2.20
C TYR A 221 1.21 -9.64 3.50
N GLY A 222 0.20 -10.47 3.76
CA GLY A 222 0.17 -11.33 4.93
C GLY A 222 1.30 -12.39 4.92
N PRO A 223 1.81 -12.79 6.11
CA PRO A 223 2.87 -13.79 6.20
C PRO A 223 2.39 -15.20 5.84
N ARG A 224 3.16 -15.90 5.00
CA ARG A 224 2.86 -17.30 4.61
C ARG A 224 3.59 -18.33 5.45
N ASP A 225 4.72 -17.94 6.03
CA ASP A 225 5.61 -18.78 6.83
C ASP A 225 6.32 -17.93 7.90
N GLU A 226 7.15 -18.58 8.73
CA GLU A 226 7.93 -17.92 9.79
C GLU A 226 8.89 -16.85 9.27
N ALA A 227 9.45 -17.04 8.07
CA ALA A 227 10.39 -16.09 7.50
C ALA A 227 9.65 -14.84 7.02
N ASP A 228 8.48 -15.01 6.41
CA ASP A 228 7.61 -13.90 6.06
C ASP A 228 7.11 -13.17 7.33
N LEU A 229 6.74 -13.89 8.39
CA LEU A 229 6.32 -13.29 9.66
C LEU A 229 7.39 -12.36 10.22
N ALA A 230 8.64 -12.81 10.33
CA ALA A 230 9.74 -12.00 10.84
C ALA A 230 9.94 -10.70 10.03
N VAL A 231 9.81 -10.77 8.69
CA VAL A 231 9.95 -9.58 7.84
C VAL A 231 8.76 -8.64 7.97
N VAL A 232 7.53 -9.16 7.95
CA VAL A 232 6.31 -8.37 8.10
C VAL A 232 6.29 -7.67 9.46
N SER A 233 6.68 -8.34 10.54
CA SER A 233 6.80 -7.74 11.87
C SER A 233 7.81 -6.60 11.90
N GLY A 234 8.95 -6.73 11.20
CA GLY A 234 9.91 -5.63 11.07
C GLY A 234 9.39 -4.44 10.24
N ILE A 235 8.58 -4.69 9.22
CA ILE A 235 7.89 -3.61 8.48
C ILE A 235 6.91 -2.88 9.40
N VAL A 236 6.10 -3.61 10.16
CA VAL A 236 5.13 -3.00 11.10
C VAL A 236 5.84 -2.25 12.22
N ALA A 237 6.93 -2.79 12.78
CA ALA A 237 7.75 -2.08 13.76
C ALA A 237 8.35 -0.77 13.20
N THR A 238 8.68 -0.74 11.91
CA THR A 238 9.13 0.49 11.22
C THR A 238 7.99 1.50 11.07
N SER A 239 6.79 1.05 10.71
CA SER A 239 5.58 1.89 10.66
C SER A 239 5.24 2.48 12.03
N HIS A 240 5.27 1.65 13.07
CA HIS A 240 5.11 2.08 14.47
C HIS A 240 6.16 3.11 14.87
N ALA A 241 7.43 2.90 14.55
CA ALA A 241 8.49 3.85 14.85
C ALA A 241 8.33 5.19 14.12
N TYR A 242 7.71 5.20 12.94
CA TYR A 242 7.38 6.44 12.22
C TYR A 242 6.22 7.16 12.90
N ALA A 243 5.14 6.42 13.20
CA ALA A 243 3.95 6.96 13.85
C ALA A 243 4.18 7.41 15.29
N SER A 244 5.09 6.78 16.03
CA SER A 244 5.44 7.19 17.40
C SER A 244 6.48 8.31 17.47
N GLY A 245 7.07 8.71 16.34
CA GLY A 245 8.10 9.76 16.29
C GLY A 245 9.47 9.32 16.81
N THR A 246 9.69 8.04 17.12
CA THR A 246 10.99 7.51 17.56
C THR A 246 11.99 7.34 16.42
N SER A 247 11.52 7.45 15.18
CA SER A 247 12.36 7.59 14.00
C SER A 247 12.74 9.07 13.85
N ALA A 248 13.95 9.45 14.24
CA ALA A 248 14.48 10.76 13.85
C ALA A 248 14.42 10.87 12.32
N GLN A 249 13.57 11.77 11.80
CA GLN A 249 13.59 12.10 10.38
C GLN A 249 15.00 12.63 10.04
N PRO A 250 15.63 12.16 8.95
CA PRO A 250 16.73 12.91 8.36
C PRO A 250 16.24 14.26 7.83
#